data_AF-A0A517M163-F1
#
_entry.id   AF-A0A517M163-F1
#
_cell.length_a   1.000
_cell.length_b   1.000
_cell.length_c   1.000
_cell.angle_alpha   90.00
_cell.angle_beta   90.00
_cell.angle_gamma   90.00
#
_symmetry.space_group_name_H-M   'P 1'
#
loop_
_entity.id
_entity.type
_entity.pdbx_description
1 polymer ?
#
loop_
_entity_poly.entity_id
_entity_poly.type
_entity_poly.pdbx_seq_one_letter_code
_entity_poly.pdbx_strand_id
1 'polypeptide(L)'
;MITLRCALIGILVTSGLTAHAETWTTLNGQQFEATFRGMWGKAAIFERADGRRAAITLLNMNAESRIRLQKLSEEVDARRSQRVADLQQAADAAQMAAAAVPAAEGTATSLPPVVEYQPMADAMDLKSTISHLLDQSSSGHLRVYWDALPASYQRDIDQMRTDLTGKIPASQWDARIDLLAKVARVLQEKQSLLMGSSMLASFPAPMKDSVRDGLSPLVDQLATIMQQGQLSHEKVSQTELATLIAELSPELAGPMRKLLEATRGMSPVAPNIERMQIEQTDDSHGTVKDPAVDHNSTWTKVEQRWISDSVADDWTNNLQATGQQFESFFGEESNAKAAQIGTVVDGLLAAQDQQSFDAVIFQVVLQMGPMLKQFGVAPGMPGGL
;
A
#
# COMPACT_ATOMS: atom_id res chain seq x y z
N MET A 1 15.61 -1.55 6.42
CA MET A 1 14.69 -1.83 5.28
C MET A 1 14.20 -3.28 5.19
N ILE A 2 14.82 -4.25 5.87
CA ILE A 2 14.14 -5.54 6.17
C ILE A 2 12.92 -5.28 7.09
N THR A 3 13.08 -4.38 8.07
CA THR A 3 11.98 -3.82 8.88
C THR A 3 11.02 -2.90 8.10
N LEU A 4 11.44 -2.31 6.98
CA LEU A 4 10.58 -1.46 6.13
C LEU A 4 9.71 -2.28 5.18
N ARG A 5 10.03 -3.57 4.97
CA ARG A 5 9.17 -4.55 4.32
C ARG A 5 8.18 -5.21 5.30
N CYS A 6 8.43 -5.11 6.61
CA CYS A 6 7.43 -5.41 7.65
C CYS A 6 6.50 -4.22 7.95
N ALA A 7 6.82 -3.00 7.50
CA ALA A 7 6.09 -1.77 7.80
C ALA A 7 5.35 -1.20 6.57
N LEU A 8 4.67 -2.04 5.78
CA LEU A 8 3.77 -1.60 4.71
C LEU A 8 2.30 -1.59 5.16
N ILE A 9 2.08 -1.36 6.46
CA ILE A 9 0.81 -0.95 7.05
C ILE A 9 1.14 0.13 8.09
N GLY A 10 1.00 1.40 7.72
CA GLY A 10 0.96 2.50 8.68
C GLY A 10 1.81 3.71 8.30
N ILE A 11 1.17 4.88 8.45
CA ILE A 11 1.74 6.23 8.55
C ILE A 11 1.73 7.02 7.23
N LEU A 12 0.61 7.71 7.00
CA LEU A 12 0.59 8.98 6.29
C LEU A 12 -0.42 9.94 6.96
N VAL A 13 0.04 10.65 8.00
CA VAL A 13 -0.58 11.85 8.57
C VAL A 13 0.60 12.74 8.99
N THR A 14 0.82 13.96 8.50
CA THR A 14 0.09 15.20 8.77
C THR A 14 0.77 16.31 7.97
N SER A 15 0.01 17.27 7.45
CA SER A 15 0.37 18.70 7.35
C SER A 15 -0.71 19.45 6.55
N GLY A 16 -1.72 20.00 7.23
CA GLY A 16 -2.72 20.88 6.63
C GLY A 16 -2.71 22.24 7.30
N LEU A 17 -2.11 23.24 6.65
CA LEU A 17 -2.24 24.65 7.04
C LEU A 17 -3.67 25.13 6.80
N THR A 18 -4.17 25.90 7.76
CA THR A 18 -5.54 26.43 7.84
C THR A 18 -5.80 27.51 6.79
N ALA A 19 -6.82 27.32 5.95
CA ALA A 19 -7.46 28.41 5.23
C ALA A 19 -8.67 28.87 6.05
N HIS A 20 -8.85 30.19 6.18
CA HIS A 20 -9.93 30.79 6.97
C HIS A 20 -11.28 30.66 6.26
N ALA A 21 -12.34 30.43 7.02
CA ALA A 21 -13.71 30.40 6.50
C ALA A 21 -14.14 31.82 6.07
N GLU A 22 -14.73 31.94 4.88
CA GLU A 22 -15.33 33.17 4.35
C GLU A 22 -16.86 33.01 4.28
N THR A 23 -17.61 34.12 4.29
CA THR A 23 -19.08 34.11 4.16
C THR A 23 -19.49 34.16 2.68
N TRP A 24 -20.29 33.19 2.26
CA TRP A 24 -20.74 32.98 0.89
C TRP A 24 -22.25 33.20 0.77
N THR A 25 -22.70 33.73 -0.37
CA THR A 25 -24.12 34.01 -0.60
C THR A 25 -24.67 33.28 -1.82
N THR A 26 -25.75 32.54 -1.60
CA THR A 26 -26.50 31.83 -2.64
C THR A 26 -27.49 32.75 -3.38
N LEU A 27 -28.03 32.29 -4.51
CA LEU A 27 -28.94 33.06 -5.37
C LEU A 27 -30.27 33.40 -4.68
N ASN A 28 -30.73 32.57 -3.73
CA ASN A 28 -31.93 32.82 -2.93
C ASN A 28 -31.65 33.73 -1.71
N GLY A 29 -30.45 34.30 -1.59
CA GLY A 29 -30.04 35.21 -0.51
C GLY A 29 -29.58 34.51 0.77
N GLN A 30 -29.51 33.18 0.82
CA GLN A 30 -28.98 32.47 1.99
C GLN A 30 -27.46 32.61 2.08
N GLN A 31 -26.98 32.99 3.27
CA GLN A 31 -25.57 33.13 3.60
C GLN A 31 -25.06 31.91 4.37
N PHE A 32 -23.83 31.51 4.12
CA PHE A 32 -23.17 30.44 4.87
C PHE A 32 -21.66 30.67 4.96
N GLU A 33 -21.07 30.33 6.11
CA GLU A 33 -19.62 30.37 6.28
C GLU A 33 -18.98 29.06 5.86
N ALA A 34 -17.98 29.17 4.99
CA ALA A 34 -17.20 28.03 4.55
C ALA A 34 -15.85 28.47 3.98
N THR A 35 -14.89 27.55 4.00
CA THR A 35 -13.61 27.68 3.32
C THR A 35 -13.77 27.15 1.89
N PHE A 36 -13.47 27.96 0.89
CA PHE A 36 -13.42 27.47 -0.49
C PHE A 36 -12.21 26.55 -0.67
N ARG A 37 -12.43 25.39 -1.31
CA ARG A 37 -11.39 24.38 -1.52
C ARG A 37 -11.02 24.18 -2.99
N GLY A 38 -11.87 24.60 -3.92
CA GLY A 38 -11.63 24.46 -5.36
C GLY A 38 -12.92 24.31 -6.16
N MET A 39 -12.76 24.21 -7.48
CA MET A 39 -13.86 24.02 -8.43
C MET A 39 -13.95 22.55 -8.88
N TRP A 40 -15.17 22.06 -9.06
CA TRP A 40 -15.47 20.80 -9.75
C TRP A 40 -16.48 21.09 -10.87
N GLY A 41 -16.03 21.09 -12.12
CA GLY A 41 -16.87 21.46 -13.27
C GLY A 41 -17.47 22.86 -13.08
N LYS A 42 -18.81 22.95 -13.04
CA LYS A 42 -19.55 24.21 -12.80
C LYS A 42 -19.90 24.46 -11.32
N ALA A 43 -19.39 23.66 -10.38
CA ALA A 43 -19.69 23.77 -8.96
C ALA A 43 -18.46 24.14 -8.13
N ALA A 44 -18.65 25.02 -7.15
CA ALA A 44 -17.65 25.36 -6.15
C ALA A 44 -17.76 24.41 -4.96
N ILE A 45 -16.62 23.95 -4.46
CA ILE A 45 -16.53 23.06 -3.30
C ILE A 45 -16.19 23.89 -2.06
N PHE A 46 -17.11 23.88 -1.12
CA PHE A 46 -17.01 24.60 0.14
C PHE A 46 -16.85 23.63 1.30
N GLU A 47 -16.04 23.98 2.29
CA GLU A 47 -15.85 23.25 3.54
C GLU A 47 -16.30 24.10 4.71
N ARG A 48 -17.37 23.69 5.38
CA ARG A 48 -17.93 24.41 6.54
C ARG A 48 -17.10 24.13 7.79
N ALA A 49 -17.31 24.91 8.85
CA ALA A 49 -16.59 24.77 10.12
C ALA A 49 -16.73 23.39 10.78
N ASP A 50 -17.81 22.66 10.48
CA ASP A 50 -18.04 21.27 10.93
C ASP A 50 -17.30 20.22 10.08
N GLY A 51 -16.44 20.66 9.14
CA GLY A 51 -15.68 19.80 8.23
C GLY A 51 -16.51 19.21 7.07
N ARG A 52 -17.83 19.42 7.06
CA ARG A 52 -18.70 18.97 5.97
C ARG A 52 -18.42 19.79 4.71
N ARG A 53 -18.42 19.10 3.56
CA ARG A 53 -18.30 19.77 2.26
C ARG A 53 -19.64 19.83 1.55
N ALA A 54 -19.88 20.97 0.90
CA ALA A 54 -21.02 21.19 0.02
C ALA A 54 -20.49 21.56 -1.37
N ALA A 55 -21.00 20.90 -2.40
CA ALA A 55 -20.83 21.30 -3.78
C ALA A 55 -21.99 22.22 -4.15
N ILE A 56 -21.71 23.47 -4.48
CA ILE A 56 -22.74 24.43 -4.88
C ILE A 56 -22.45 24.86 -6.31
N THR A 57 -23.39 24.58 -7.21
CA THR A 57 -23.31 25.01 -8.60
C THR A 57 -23.21 26.54 -8.66
N LEU A 58 -22.29 27.08 -9.46
CA LEU A 58 -22.09 28.53 -9.64
C LEU A 58 -23.39 29.26 -9.96
N LEU A 59 -24.27 28.63 -10.75
CA LEU A 59 -25.59 29.15 -11.11
C LEU A 59 -26.51 29.38 -9.90
N ASN A 60 -26.27 28.69 -8.78
CA ASN A 60 -27.02 28.82 -7.54
C ASN A 60 -26.36 29.80 -6.56
N MET A 61 -25.29 30.49 -6.97
CA MET A 61 -24.63 31.54 -6.18
C MET A 61 -24.98 32.93 -6.68
N ASN A 62 -24.92 33.94 -5.81
CA ASN A 62 -25.10 35.31 -6.26
C ASN A 62 -23.89 35.79 -7.10
N ALA A 63 -24.05 36.88 -7.85
CA ALA A 63 -23.03 37.35 -8.79
C ALA A 63 -21.69 37.66 -8.11
N GLU A 64 -21.72 38.25 -6.91
CA GLU A 64 -20.53 38.63 -6.14
C GLU A 64 -19.72 37.42 -5.66
N SER A 65 -20.40 36.37 -5.15
CA SER A 65 -19.75 35.11 -4.77
C SER A 65 -19.15 34.39 -5.98
N ARG A 66 -19.78 34.45 -7.16
CA ARG A 66 -19.23 33.85 -8.39
C ARG A 66 -17.92 34.50 -8.83
N ILE A 67 -17.86 35.84 -8.81
CA ILE A 67 -16.65 36.59 -9.18
C ILE A 67 -15.52 36.26 -8.20
N ARG A 68 -15.83 36.21 -6.90
CA ARG A 68 -14.85 35.83 -5.86
C ARG A 68 -14.34 34.41 -6.05
N LEU A 69 -15.22 33.46 -6.37
CA LEU A 69 -14.86 32.06 -6.63
C LEU A 69 -13.94 31.88 -7.83
N GLN A 70 -14.19 32.62 -8.92
CA GLN A 70 -13.34 32.56 -10.11
C GLN A 70 -11.91 33.01 -9.78
N LYS A 71 -11.76 34.15 -9.11
CA LYS A 71 -10.45 34.66 -8.68
C LYS A 71 -9.73 33.68 -7.74
N LEU A 72 -10.47 33.10 -6.80
CA LEU A 72 -9.88 32.16 -5.83
C LEU A 72 -9.51 30.82 -6.49
N SER A 73 -10.23 30.40 -7.54
CA SER A 73 -9.86 29.24 -8.36
C SER A 73 -8.53 29.49 -9.07
N GLU A 74 -8.37 30.65 -9.71
CA GLU A 74 -7.12 31.03 -10.39
C GLU A 74 -5.94 31.06 -9.41
N GLU A 75 -6.13 31.61 -8.21
CA GLU A 75 -5.11 31.63 -7.16
C GLU A 75 -4.73 30.21 -6.66
N VAL A 76 -5.72 29.32 -6.51
CA VAL A 76 -5.50 27.92 -6.11
C VAL A 76 -4.78 27.12 -7.20
N ASP A 77 -5.16 27.31 -8.46
CA ASP A 77 -4.55 26.63 -9.61
C ASP A 77 -3.12 27.11 -9.86
N ALA A 78 -2.86 28.41 -9.70
CA ALA A 78 -1.51 28.98 -9.76
C ALA A 78 -0.60 28.40 -8.65
N ARG A 79 -1.09 28.34 -7.40
CA ARG A 79 -0.34 27.73 -6.28
C ARG A 79 -0.11 26.23 -6.45
N ARG A 80 -1.06 25.52 -7.07
CA ARG A 80 -0.90 24.10 -7.38
C ARG A 80 0.16 23.90 -8.45
N SER A 81 0.12 24.68 -9.51
CA SER A 81 1.10 24.64 -10.60
C SER A 81 2.51 24.97 -10.09
N GLN A 82 2.63 25.97 -9.22
CA GLN A 82 3.90 26.29 -8.56
C GLN A 82 4.42 25.12 -7.71
N ARG A 83 3.58 24.49 -6.90
CA ARG A 83 4.00 23.32 -6.09
C ARG A 83 4.40 22.12 -6.95
N VAL A 84 3.72 21.89 -8.07
CA VAL A 84 4.10 20.82 -9.01
C VAL A 84 5.47 21.15 -9.64
N ALA A 85 5.70 22.40 -10.04
CA ALA A 85 6.99 22.84 -10.56
C ALA A 85 8.10 22.74 -9.50
N ASP A 86 7.84 23.16 -8.26
CA ASP A 86 8.81 23.05 -7.15
C ASP A 86 9.13 21.58 -6.83
N LEU A 87 8.14 20.69 -6.89
CA LEU A 87 8.33 19.24 -6.69
C LEU A 87 9.10 18.59 -7.85
N GLN A 88 8.83 19.00 -9.10
CA GLN A 88 9.60 18.55 -10.26
C GLN A 88 11.03 19.06 -10.20
N GLN A 89 11.23 20.33 -9.85
CA GLN A 89 12.56 20.89 -9.68
C GLN A 89 13.33 20.24 -8.52
N ALA A 90 12.64 19.87 -7.43
CA ALA A 90 13.23 19.09 -6.34
C ALA A 90 13.58 17.65 -6.77
N ALA A 91 12.75 17.02 -7.60
CA ALA A 91 13.02 15.71 -8.17
C ALA A 91 14.21 15.73 -9.15
N ASP A 92 14.26 16.74 -10.01
CA ASP A 92 15.36 16.96 -10.96
C ASP A 92 16.65 17.30 -10.23
N ALA A 93 16.59 18.16 -9.20
CA ALA A 93 17.74 18.46 -8.34
C ALA A 93 18.21 17.23 -7.54
N ALA A 94 17.30 16.36 -7.09
CA ALA A 94 17.65 15.08 -6.46
C ALA A 94 18.31 14.12 -7.45
N GLN A 95 17.86 14.08 -8.71
CA GLN A 95 18.52 13.32 -9.78
C GLN A 95 19.90 13.88 -10.14
N MET A 96 20.07 15.21 -10.21
CA MET A 96 21.36 15.84 -10.46
C MET A 96 22.32 15.69 -9.28
N ALA A 97 21.82 15.73 -8.04
CA ALA A 97 22.60 15.44 -6.84
C ALA A 97 23.02 13.95 -6.80
N ALA A 98 22.15 13.04 -7.23
CA ALA A 98 22.49 11.62 -7.40
C ALA A 98 23.55 11.38 -8.49
N ALA A 99 23.63 12.25 -9.51
CA ALA A 99 24.67 12.22 -10.54
C ALA A 99 26.01 12.84 -10.11
N ALA A 100 26.03 13.64 -9.03
CA ALA A 100 27.21 14.33 -8.52
C ALA A 100 27.91 13.61 -7.35
N VAL A 101 27.31 12.57 -6.78
CA VAL A 101 27.97 11.68 -5.83
C VAL A 101 28.88 10.73 -6.64
N PRO A 102 30.20 10.66 -6.37
CA PRO A 102 31.05 9.67 -7.01
C PRO A 102 30.46 8.29 -6.70
N ALA A 103 30.11 7.57 -7.77
CA ALA A 103 29.53 6.24 -7.71
C ALA A 103 30.38 5.36 -6.80
N ALA A 104 29.87 5.05 -5.61
CA ALA A 104 30.28 3.83 -4.94
C ALA A 104 29.80 2.69 -5.86
N GLU A 105 30.75 1.96 -6.42
CA GLU A 105 30.55 0.87 -7.36
C GLU A 105 29.43 -0.07 -6.88
N GLY A 106 28.31 -0.06 -7.61
CA GLY A 106 27.10 -0.80 -7.27
C GLY A 106 26.16 -0.83 -8.46
N THR A 107 26.65 -1.33 -9.58
CA THR A 107 25.99 -1.44 -10.89
C THR A 107 24.93 -2.56 -10.96
N ALA A 108 24.08 -2.73 -9.95
CA ALA A 108 22.99 -3.71 -10.05
C ALA A 108 21.87 -3.18 -10.97
N THR A 109 22.16 -3.13 -12.27
CA THR A 109 21.23 -2.79 -13.36
C THR A 109 20.22 -3.91 -13.63
N SER A 110 20.46 -5.10 -13.08
CA SER A 110 19.56 -6.26 -13.09
C SER A 110 19.42 -6.86 -11.70
N LEU A 111 18.24 -7.43 -11.38
CA LEU A 111 18.10 -8.32 -10.24
C LEU A 111 19.08 -9.49 -10.40
N PRO A 112 19.54 -10.09 -9.28
CA PRO A 112 20.29 -11.33 -9.33
C PRO A 112 19.57 -12.42 -10.16
N PRO A 113 20.32 -13.36 -10.75
CA PRO A 113 19.73 -14.56 -11.35
C PRO A 113 18.75 -15.25 -10.40
N VAL A 114 17.68 -15.82 -10.95
CA VAL A 114 16.73 -16.61 -10.14
C VAL A 114 17.48 -17.79 -9.53
N VAL A 115 17.40 -17.93 -8.21
CA VAL A 115 17.85 -19.13 -7.50
C VAL A 115 16.66 -19.99 -7.13
N GLU A 116 16.84 -21.31 -7.14
CA GLU A 116 15.85 -22.22 -6.54
C GLU A 116 15.76 -21.97 -5.03
N TYR A 117 14.59 -22.27 -4.47
CA TYR A 117 14.39 -22.11 -3.04
C TYR A 117 15.36 -23.02 -2.27
N GLN A 118 16.09 -22.45 -1.33
CA GLN A 118 16.95 -23.18 -0.41
C GLN A 118 16.48 -22.90 1.01
N PRO A 119 16.16 -23.93 1.82
CA PRO A 119 15.88 -23.76 3.23
C PRO A 119 17.05 -23.10 3.96
N MET A 120 16.74 -22.34 5.01
CA MET A 120 17.79 -21.68 5.80
C MET A 120 18.56 -22.72 6.62
N ALA A 121 19.88 -22.75 6.48
CA ALA A 121 20.73 -23.61 7.30
C ALA A 121 20.74 -23.15 8.77
N ASP A 122 20.86 -24.07 9.71
CA ASP A 122 20.96 -23.72 11.12
C ASP A 122 22.31 -23.06 11.45
N ALA A 123 22.28 -22.17 12.45
CA ALA A 123 23.45 -21.54 13.03
C ALA A 123 24.32 -20.69 12.08
N MET A 124 23.80 -20.27 10.93
CA MET A 124 24.48 -19.35 10.00
C MET A 124 25.05 -18.12 10.72
N ASP A 125 26.20 -17.62 10.26
CA ASP A 125 26.72 -16.32 10.70
C ASP A 125 25.85 -15.16 10.17
N LEU A 126 26.06 -13.95 10.71
CA LEU A 126 25.21 -12.81 10.39
C LEU A 126 25.27 -12.46 8.90
N LYS A 127 26.47 -12.43 8.31
CA LYS A 127 26.66 -12.08 6.89
C LYS A 127 25.96 -13.09 5.98
N SER A 128 26.12 -14.37 6.23
CA SER A 128 25.50 -15.46 5.47
C SER A 128 23.98 -15.40 5.60
N THR A 129 23.46 -15.08 6.79
CA THR A 129 22.02 -14.90 7.01
C THR A 129 21.44 -13.78 6.14
N ILE A 130 22.06 -12.60 6.17
CA ILE A 130 21.61 -11.46 5.37
C ILE A 130 21.76 -11.75 3.87
N SER A 131 22.85 -12.40 3.45
CA SER A 131 23.07 -12.83 2.05
C SER A 131 21.93 -13.72 1.58
N HIS A 132 21.64 -14.77 2.34
CA HIS A 132 20.61 -15.75 2.01
C HIS A 132 19.22 -15.11 1.93
N LEU A 133 18.87 -14.24 2.88
CA LEU A 133 17.60 -13.52 2.84
C LEU A 133 17.47 -12.64 1.59
N LEU A 134 18.53 -11.93 1.21
CA LEU A 134 18.54 -11.09 0.01
C LEU A 134 18.42 -11.93 -1.26
N ASP A 135 19.21 -12.99 -1.40
CA ASP A 135 19.21 -13.85 -2.59
C ASP A 135 17.85 -14.51 -2.81
N GLN A 136 17.31 -15.16 -1.77
CA GLN A 136 16.04 -15.87 -1.84
C GLN A 136 14.86 -14.90 -2.05
N SER A 137 14.81 -13.77 -1.33
CA SER A 137 13.73 -12.80 -1.50
C SER A 137 13.79 -12.05 -2.84
N SER A 138 14.99 -11.81 -3.39
CA SER A 138 15.15 -11.23 -4.74
C SER A 138 14.68 -12.18 -5.85
N SER A 139 14.65 -13.49 -5.55
CA SER A 139 14.05 -14.52 -6.41
C SER A 139 12.54 -14.69 -6.18
N GLY A 140 11.95 -13.92 -5.27
CA GLY A 140 10.51 -13.95 -4.96
C GLY A 140 10.12 -14.96 -3.89
N HIS A 141 11.07 -15.69 -3.29
CA HIS A 141 10.76 -16.71 -2.28
C HIS A 141 10.39 -16.05 -0.95
N LEU A 142 9.10 -16.08 -0.61
CA LEU A 142 8.59 -15.49 0.64
C LEU A 142 8.84 -16.39 1.86
N ARG A 143 8.91 -17.70 1.65
CA ARG A 143 9.18 -18.68 2.72
C ARG A 143 10.48 -18.41 3.48
N VAL A 144 11.48 -17.79 2.84
CA VAL A 144 12.76 -17.47 3.50
C VAL A 144 12.58 -16.63 4.77
N TYR A 145 11.55 -15.77 4.82
CA TYR A 145 11.27 -14.96 6.01
C TYR A 145 10.71 -15.79 7.17
N TRP A 146 9.91 -16.82 6.87
CA TRP A 146 9.41 -17.75 7.87
C TRP A 146 10.55 -18.60 8.43
N ASP A 147 11.34 -19.20 7.55
CA ASP A 147 12.47 -20.06 7.92
C ASP A 147 13.55 -19.29 8.71
N ALA A 148 13.63 -17.96 8.54
CA ALA A 148 14.51 -17.08 9.29
C ALA A 148 14.08 -16.80 10.74
N LEU A 149 12.83 -17.10 11.11
CA LEU A 149 12.36 -16.91 12.49
C LEU A 149 12.88 -18.03 13.41
N PRO A 150 13.21 -17.72 14.69
CA PRO A 150 13.46 -18.73 15.72
C PRO A 150 12.27 -19.68 15.87
N ALA A 151 12.52 -20.90 16.34
CA ALA A 151 11.47 -21.91 16.50
C ALA A 151 10.42 -21.49 17.54
N SER A 152 10.82 -20.75 18.58
CA SER A 152 9.87 -20.11 19.51
C SER A 152 8.94 -19.13 18.81
N TYR A 153 9.46 -18.26 17.95
CA TYR A 153 8.67 -17.24 17.27
C TYR A 153 7.71 -17.85 16.25
N GLN A 154 8.14 -18.89 15.52
CA GLN A 154 7.27 -19.67 14.64
C GLN A 154 6.10 -20.27 15.43
N ARG A 155 6.37 -20.86 16.60
CA ARG A 155 5.33 -21.43 17.49
C ARG A 155 4.36 -20.37 17.98
N ASP A 156 4.84 -19.19 18.35
CA ASP A 156 3.99 -18.09 18.80
C ASP A 156 3.03 -17.63 17.70
N ILE A 157 3.50 -17.52 16.45
CA ILE A 157 2.64 -17.20 15.31
C ILE A 157 1.62 -18.32 15.05
N ASP A 158 2.03 -19.59 15.13
CA ASP A 158 1.11 -20.72 14.94
C ASP A 158 0.05 -20.82 16.06
N GLN A 159 0.42 -20.46 17.30
CA GLN A 159 -0.55 -20.34 18.38
C GLN A 159 -1.55 -19.20 18.09
N MET A 160 -1.06 -18.03 17.66
CA MET A 160 -1.93 -16.92 17.26
C MET A 160 -2.88 -17.33 16.12
N ARG A 161 -2.41 -18.06 15.10
CA ARG A 161 -3.25 -18.62 14.02
C ARG A 161 -4.37 -19.50 14.60
N THR A 162 -4.01 -20.40 15.52
CA THR A 162 -4.95 -21.31 16.18
C THR A 162 -5.99 -20.53 16.99
N ASP A 163 -5.57 -19.54 17.77
CA ASP A 163 -6.47 -18.70 18.57
C ASP A 163 -7.43 -17.90 17.69
N LEU A 164 -6.92 -17.29 16.61
CA LEU A 164 -7.72 -16.49 15.67
C LEU A 164 -8.75 -17.36 14.94
N THR A 165 -8.33 -18.51 14.40
CA THR A 165 -9.24 -19.42 13.69
C THR A 165 -10.27 -20.06 14.63
N GLY A 166 -9.95 -20.23 15.92
CA GLY A 166 -10.91 -20.67 16.93
C GLY A 166 -11.94 -19.59 17.31
N LYS A 167 -11.57 -18.30 17.26
CA LYS A 167 -12.45 -17.18 17.58
C LYS A 167 -13.33 -16.72 16.42
N ILE A 168 -12.80 -16.74 15.20
CA ILE A 168 -13.49 -16.24 14.01
C ILE A 168 -14.34 -17.37 13.41
N PRO A 169 -15.67 -17.21 13.30
CA PRO A 169 -16.52 -18.21 12.66
C PRO A 169 -16.13 -18.45 11.20
N ALA A 170 -16.15 -19.71 10.77
CA ALA A 170 -15.82 -20.10 9.39
C ALA A 170 -16.61 -19.31 8.34
N SER A 171 -17.93 -19.14 8.54
CA SER A 171 -18.77 -18.37 7.63
C SER A 171 -18.33 -16.91 7.46
N GLN A 172 -17.77 -16.30 8.51
CA GLN A 172 -17.29 -14.93 8.48
C GLN A 172 -15.94 -14.85 7.77
N TRP A 173 -15.04 -15.79 8.09
CA TRP A 173 -13.74 -15.90 7.45
C TRP A 173 -13.89 -16.10 5.94
N ASP A 174 -14.65 -17.12 5.53
CA ASP A 174 -14.82 -17.50 4.14
C ASP A 174 -15.54 -16.40 3.35
N ALA A 175 -16.56 -15.75 3.93
CA ALA A 175 -17.19 -14.58 3.30
C ALA A 175 -16.19 -13.44 3.03
N ARG A 176 -15.18 -13.27 3.90
CA ARG A 176 -14.13 -12.28 3.69
C ARG A 176 -13.18 -12.72 2.57
N ILE A 177 -12.75 -13.98 2.58
CA ILE A 177 -11.90 -14.52 1.51
C ILE A 177 -12.61 -14.43 0.15
N ASP A 178 -13.89 -14.73 0.09
CA ASP A 178 -14.72 -14.57 -1.12
C ASP A 178 -14.77 -13.11 -1.58
N LEU A 179 -14.91 -12.16 -0.65
CA LEU A 179 -14.85 -10.74 -1.00
C LEU A 179 -13.49 -10.35 -1.59
N LEU A 180 -12.38 -10.85 -1.01
CA LEU A 180 -11.03 -10.62 -1.57
C LEU A 180 -10.89 -11.25 -2.96
N ALA A 181 -11.41 -12.46 -3.16
CA ALA A 181 -11.40 -13.14 -4.44
C ALA A 181 -12.19 -12.33 -5.49
N LYS A 182 -13.35 -11.77 -5.14
CA LYS A 182 -14.11 -10.87 -6.01
C LYS A 182 -13.35 -9.60 -6.35
N VAL A 183 -12.64 -8.99 -5.39
CA VAL A 183 -11.78 -7.82 -5.65
C VAL A 183 -10.66 -8.19 -6.64
N ALA A 184 -9.99 -9.32 -6.44
CA ALA A 184 -8.96 -9.80 -7.36
C ALA A 184 -9.55 -10.03 -8.78
N ARG A 185 -10.76 -10.57 -8.87
CA ARG A 185 -11.49 -10.69 -10.15
C ARG A 185 -11.83 -9.35 -10.79
N VAL A 186 -12.20 -8.32 -10.04
CA VAL A 186 -12.37 -6.96 -10.62
C VAL A 186 -11.05 -6.49 -11.23
N LEU A 187 -9.94 -6.65 -10.50
CA LEU A 187 -8.62 -6.24 -10.98
C LEU A 187 -8.18 -7.01 -12.23
N GLN A 188 -8.58 -8.27 -12.35
CA GLN A 188 -8.31 -9.14 -13.51
C GLN A 188 -9.25 -8.85 -14.70
N GLU A 189 -10.56 -8.91 -14.48
CA GLU A 189 -11.58 -8.85 -15.54
C GLU A 189 -11.86 -7.42 -16.02
N LYS A 190 -11.73 -6.42 -15.13
CA LYS A 190 -12.05 -5.02 -15.40
C LYS A 190 -10.81 -4.15 -15.50
N GLN A 191 -9.65 -4.76 -15.70
CA GLN A 191 -8.38 -4.05 -15.82
C GLN A 191 -8.40 -2.95 -16.87
N SER A 192 -8.98 -3.20 -18.04
CA SER A 192 -9.09 -2.21 -19.12
C SER A 192 -9.94 -1.00 -18.70
N LEU A 193 -11.06 -1.25 -18.01
CA LEU A 193 -11.95 -0.19 -17.50
C LEU A 193 -11.31 0.59 -16.34
N LEU A 194 -10.57 -0.10 -15.46
CA LEU A 194 -9.76 0.53 -14.42
C LEU A 194 -8.71 1.46 -15.02
N MET A 195 -7.97 1.00 -16.02
CA MET A 195 -6.93 1.79 -16.69
C MET A 195 -7.50 2.96 -17.50
N GLY A 196 -8.73 2.81 -18.02
CA GLY A 196 -9.52 3.87 -18.64
C GLY A 196 -10.15 4.85 -17.64
N SER A 197 -10.15 4.54 -16.34
CA SER A 197 -10.82 5.36 -15.34
C SER A 197 -10.17 6.73 -15.19
N SER A 198 -11.02 7.72 -14.96
CA SER A 198 -10.59 9.10 -14.77
C SER A 198 -9.71 9.30 -13.52
N MET A 199 -9.77 8.38 -12.55
CA MET A 199 -8.94 8.39 -11.34
C MET A 199 -7.47 8.09 -11.66
N LEU A 200 -7.21 7.22 -12.64
CA LEU A 200 -5.85 6.91 -13.07
C LEU A 200 -5.36 7.89 -14.14
N ALA A 201 -6.22 8.71 -14.75
CA ALA A 201 -5.84 9.65 -15.80
C ALA A 201 -4.61 10.54 -15.45
N SER A 202 -4.43 10.90 -14.17
CA SER A 202 -3.30 11.72 -13.70
C SER A 202 -1.96 10.99 -13.57
N PHE A 203 -1.92 9.66 -13.69
CA PHE A 203 -0.67 8.90 -13.63
C PHE A 203 0.03 8.91 -15.01
N PRO A 204 1.36 9.11 -15.08
CA PRO A 204 2.11 8.99 -16.32
C PRO A 204 1.93 7.60 -16.96
N ALA A 205 1.80 7.53 -18.28
CA ALA A 205 1.57 6.27 -19.01
C ALA A 205 2.64 5.18 -18.70
N PRO A 206 3.96 5.49 -18.67
CA PRO A 206 4.97 4.50 -18.33
C PRO A 206 4.81 3.90 -16.92
N MET A 207 4.30 4.68 -15.97
CA MET A 207 4.03 4.23 -14.60
C MET A 207 2.81 3.31 -14.55
N LYS A 208 1.75 3.61 -15.33
CA LYS A 208 0.57 2.75 -15.45
C LYS A 208 0.93 1.39 -16.04
N ASP A 209 1.69 1.38 -17.14
CA ASP A 209 2.10 0.14 -17.80
C ASP A 209 2.99 -0.70 -16.89
N SER A 210 3.95 -0.09 -16.18
CA SER A 210 4.80 -0.81 -15.23
C SER A 210 4.01 -1.41 -14.07
N VAL A 211 3.09 -0.63 -13.47
CA VAL A 211 2.21 -1.11 -12.39
C VAL A 211 1.29 -2.22 -12.91
N ARG A 212 0.76 -2.09 -14.13
CA ARG A 212 -0.09 -3.09 -14.78
C ARG A 212 0.67 -4.40 -14.95
N ASP A 213 1.83 -4.35 -15.59
CA ASP A 213 2.59 -5.53 -16.00
C ASP A 213 3.21 -6.24 -14.78
N GLY A 214 3.51 -5.50 -13.70
CA GLY A 214 3.97 -6.06 -12.43
C GLY A 214 2.87 -6.62 -11.53
N LEU A 215 1.71 -5.96 -11.44
CA LEU A 215 0.63 -6.39 -10.53
C LEU A 215 -0.26 -7.47 -11.13
N SER A 216 -0.48 -7.49 -12.45
CA SER A 216 -1.37 -8.48 -13.08
C SER A 216 -1.03 -9.93 -12.72
N PRO A 217 0.22 -10.40 -12.90
CA PRO A 217 0.57 -11.78 -12.58
C PRO A 217 0.33 -12.13 -11.10
N LEU A 218 0.52 -11.15 -10.21
CA LEU A 218 0.30 -11.34 -8.78
C LEU A 218 -1.19 -11.42 -8.46
N VAL A 219 -2.00 -10.54 -9.04
CA VAL A 219 -3.46 -10.56 -8.90
C VAL A 219 -4.04 -11.86 -9.44
N ASP A 220 -3.59 -12.32 -10.60
CA ASP A 220 -4.02 -13.58 -11.21
C ASP A 220 -3.71 -14.78 -10.30
N GLN A 221 -2.50 -14.82 -9.73
CA GLN A 221 -2.11 -15.90 -8.83
C GLN A 221 -2.89 -15.83 -7.51
N LEU A 222 -3.06 -14.64 -6.92
CA LEU A 222 -3.83 -14.48 -5.68
C LEU A 222 -5.30 -14.89 -5.88
N ALA A 223 -5.90 -14.55 -7.02
CA ALA A 223 -7.25 -14.98 -7.37
C ALA A 223 -7.32 -16.52 -7.46
N THR A 224 -6.32 -17.15 -8.07
CA THR A 224 -6.23 -18.62 -8.20
C THR A 224 -6.12 -19.30 -6.83
N ILE A 225 -5.20 -18.83 -5.97
CA ILE A 225 -4.99 -19.30 -4.60
C ILE A 225 -6.31 -19.25 -3.80
N MET A 226 -7.02 -18.12 -3.87
CA MET A 226 -8.30 -17.95 -3.17
C MET A 226 -9.40 -18.87 -3.72
N GLN A 227 -9.51 -19.00 -5.05
CA GLN A 227 -10.52 -19.88 -5.68
C GLN A 227 -10.29 -21.36 -5.40
N GLN A 228 -9.05 -21.78 -5.21
CA GLN A 228 -8.71 -23.14 -4.82
C GLN A 228 -8.98 -23.42 -3.33
N GLY A 229 -9.43 -22.43 -2.56
CA GLY A 229 -9.72 -22.58 -1.13
C GLY A 229 -8.46 -22.75 -0.28
N GLN A 230 -7.28 -22.42 -0.79
CA GLN A 230 -6.02 -22.54 -0.02
C GLN A 230 -5.97 -21.59 1.19
N LEU A 231 -6.80 -20.55 1.20
CA LEU A 231 -6.96 -19.61 2.32
C LEU A 231 -8.30 -19.77 3.06
N SER A 232 -9.05 -20.86 2.82
CA SER A 232 -10.32 -21.10 3.53
C SER A 232 -10.10 -21.28 5.03
N HIS A 233 -11.15 -21.06 5.82
CA HIS A 233 -11.08 -21.28 7.26
C HIS A 233 -10.69 -22.71 7.59
N GLU A 234 -11.27 -23.68 6.87
CA GLU A 234 -10.96 -25.11 7.02
C GLU A 234 -9.46 -25.38 6.81
N LYS A 235 -8.89 -24.90 5.70
CA LYS A 235 -7.48 -25.12 5.38
C LYS A 235 -6.56 -24.45 6.39
N VAL A 236 -6.83 -23.17 6.74
CA VAL A 236 -5.98 -22.38 7.65
C VAL A 236 -6.08 -22.86 9.11
N SER A 237 -7.24 -23.33 9.55
CA SER A 237 -7.40 -23.86 10.92
C SER A 237 -6.69 -25.20 11.11
N GLN A 238 -6.72 -26.07 10.10
CA GLN A 238 -6.19 -27.43 10.18
C GLN A 238 -4.71 -27.57 9.78
N THR A 239 -4.14 -26.57 9.11
CA THR A 239 -2.76 -26.64 8.58
C THR A 239 -1.83 -25.76 9.39
N GLU A 240 -0.66 -26.27 9.76
CA GLU A 240 0.41 -25.45 10.34
C GLU A 240 0.85 -24.36 9.36
N LEU A 241 1.13 -23.16 9.85
CA LEU A 241 1.43 -22.02 8.99
C LEU A 241 2.70 -22.27 8.16
N ALA A 242 3.69 -22.97 8.71
CA ALA A 242 4.89 -23.39 7.98
C ALA A 242 4.54 -24.19 6.71
N THR A 243 3.59 -25.13 6.83
CA THR A 243 3.13 -25.96 5.71
C THR A 243 2.35 -25.12 4.71
N LEU A 244 1.46 -24.25 5.19
CA LEU A 244 0.70 -23.34 4.33
C LEU A 244 1.63 -22.44 3.51
N ILE A 245 2.65 -21.84 4.14
CA ILE A 245 3.65 -21.00 3.47
C ILE A 245 4.47 -21.82 2.46
N ALA A 246 4.82 -23.06 2.80
CA ALA A 246 5.54 -23.95 1.90
C ALA A 246 4.73 -24.32 0.65
N GLU A 247 3.41 -24.44 0.75
CA GLU A 247 2.50 -24.66 -0.37
C GLU A 247 2.34 -23.39 -1.22
N LEU A 248 2.15 -22.22 -0.59
CA LEU A 248 1.85 -20.96 -1.28
C LEU A 248 3.07 -20.26 -1.89
N SER A 249 4.24 -20.36 -1.25
CA SER A 249 5.42 -19.59 -1.65
C SER A 249 5.91 -19.90 -3.08
N PRO A 250 5.95 -21.17 -3.55
CA PRO A 250 6.37 -21.47 -4.92
C PRO A 250 5.43 -20.87 -5.96
N GLU A 251 4.12 -20.86 -5.69
CA GLU A 251 3.11 -20.26 -6.56
C GLU A 251 3.30 -18.74 -6.69
N LEU A 252 3.68 -18.07 -5.60
CA LEU A 252 3.85 -16.61 -5.55
C LEU A 252 5.22 -16.13 -6.03
N ALA A 253 6.24 -16.98 -6.06
CA ALA A 253 7.62 -16.56 -6.32
C ALA A 253 7.81 -15.86 -7.67
N GLY A 254 7.29 -16.45 -8.75
CA GLY A 254 7.34 -15.88 -10.10
C GLY A 254 6.63 -14.51 -10.19
N PRO A 255 5.35 -14.41 -9.81
CA PRO A 255 4.64 -13.14 -9.75
C PRO A 255 5.31 -12.07 -8.88
N MET A 256 5.80 -12.45 -7.70
CA MET A 256 6.53 -11.52 -6.81
C MET A 256 7.82 -11.01 -7.45
N ARG A 257 8.56 -11.86 -8.17
CA ARG A 257 9.74 -11.43 -8.91
C ARG A 257 9.38 -10.41 -10.00
N LYS A 258 8.33 -10.66 -10.77
CA LYS A 258 7.86 -9.69 -11.80
C LYS A 258 7.49 -8.35 -11.17
N LEU A 259 6.85 -8.35 -10.00
CA LEU A 259 6.57 -7.13 -9.26
C LEU A 259 7.86 -6.41 -8.84
N LEU A 260 8.87 -7.12 -8.34
CA LEU A 260 10.18 -6.55 -8.00
C LEU A 260 10.90 -5.97 -9.24
N GLU A 261 10.75 -6.59 -10.40
CA GLU A 261 11.30 -6.09 -11.67
C GLU A 261 10.56 -4.83 -12.14
N ALA A 262 9.23 -4.82 -12.06
CA ALA A 262 8.39 -3.71 -12.50
C ALA A 262 8.50 -2.46 -11.61
N THR A 263 8.83 -2.65 -10.33
CA THR A 263 9.06 -1.56 -9.37
C THR A 263 10.51 -1.11 -9.32
N ARG A 264 11.40 -1.71 -10.13
CA ARG A 264 12.81 -1.32 -10.22
C ARG A 264 12.90 0.12 -10.72
N GLY A 265 13.66 0.96 -10.02
CA GLY A 265 13.81 2.38 -10.34
C GLY A 265 12.77 3.32 -9.72
N MET A 266 11.70 2.79 -9.09
CA MET A 266 10.81 3.60 -8.25
C MET A 266 11.40 3.85 -6.85
N SER A 267 12.31 2.97 -6.41
CA SER A 267 13.19 3.21 -5.26
C SER A 267 14.60 3.48 -5.79
N PRO A 268 15.29 4.55 -5.32
CA PRO A 268 16.64 4.88 -5.78
C PRO A 268 17.70 3.87 -5.33
N VAL A 269 17.37 2.93 -4.44
CA VAL A 269 18.35 2.00 -3.86
C VAL A 269 17.80 0.58 -3.84
N ALA A 270 18.37 -0.29 -4.70
CA ALA A 270 18.23 -1.73 -4.54
C ALA A 270 19.13 -2.20 -3.37
N PRO A 271 18.66 -3.13 -2.52
CA PRO A 271 19.51 -3.72 -1.50
C PRO A 271 20.66 -4.47 -2.19
N ASN A 272 21.89 -4.12 -1.80
CA ASN A 272 23.11 -4.71 -2.35
C ASN A 272 24.01 -5.07 -1.18
N ILE A 273 24.26 -6.36 -1.01
CA ILE A 273 25.05 -6.86 0.12
C ILE A 273 26.50 -6.39 0.08
N GLU A 274 27.10 -6.23 -1.11
CA GLU A 274 28.48 -5.75 -1.26
C GLU A 274 28.66 -4.31 -0.76
N ARG A 275 27.55 -3.55 -0.72
CA ARG A 275 27.51 -2.18 -0.19
C ARG A 275 27.21 -2.14 1.30
N MET A 276 26.64 -3.20 1.86
CA MET A 276 26.30 -3.26 3.28
C MET A 276 27.54 -3.51 4.12
N GLN A 277 27.68 -2.73 5.18
CA GLN A 277 28.70 -2.94 6.21
C GLN A 277 28.09 -3.88 7.24
N ILE A 278 28.47 -5.15 7.19
CA ILE A 278 28.00 -6.19 8.11
C ILE A 278 29.15 -6.57 9.01
N GLU A 279 29.01 -6.29 10.31
CA GLU A 279 30.01 -6.57 11.33
C GLU A 279 29.38 -7.47 12.40
N GLN A 280 29.84 -8.71 12.50
CA GLN A 280 29.48 -9.58 13.61
C GLN A 280 30.43 -9.27 14.78
N THR A 281 29.88 -8.77 15.89
CA THR A 281 30.67 -8.34 17.06
C THR A 281 31.07 -9.51 17.95
N ASP A 282 30.23 -10.53 18.04
CA ASP A 282 30.49 -11.80 18.72
C ASP A 282 29.62 -12.94 18.16
N ASP A 283 29.60 -14.12 18.79
CA ASP A 283 28.83 -15.29 18.33
C ASP A 283 27.29 -15.09 18.32
N SER A 284 26.82 -14.05 19.01
CA SER A 284 25.40 -13.76 19.26
C SER A 284 24.96 -12.34 18.92
N HIS A 285 25.86 -11.41 18.65
CA HIS A 285 25.52 -10.02 18.31
C HIS A 285 26.26 -9.54 17.06
N GLY A 286 25.65 -8.58 16.36
CA GLY A 286 26.28 -7.89 15.25
C GLY A 286 25.50 -6.68 14.77
N THR A 287 26.04 -6.00 13.78
CA THR A 287 25.49 -4.78 13.20
C THR A 287 25.44 -4.89 11.68
N VAL A 288 24.40 -4.31 11.11
CA VAL A 288 24.20 -4.19 9.66
C VAL A 288 23.91 -2.73 9.35
N LYS A 289 24.81 -2.10 8.60
CA LYS A 289 24.69 -0.72 8.14
C LYS A 289 24.59 -0.66 6.61
N ASP A 290 23.57 0.01 6.13
CA ASP A 290 23.36 0.32 4.72
C ASP A 290 23.58 1.83 4.51
N PRO A 291 24.72 2.25 3.93
CA PRO A 291 25.07 3.67 3.81
C PRO A 291 24.26 4.44 2.76
N ALA A 292 23.56 3.78 1.84
CA ALA A 292 22.77 4.47 0.82
C ALA A 292 21.37 4.86 1.31
N VAL A 293 20.91 4.24 2.40
CA VAL A 293 19.62 4.59 3.02
C VAL A 293 19.76 5.03 4.48
N ASP A 294 20.98 5.39 4.89
CA ASP A 294 21.34 5.78 6.26
C ASP A 294 20.68 4.89 7.33
N HIS A 295 20.69 3.58 7.06
CA HIS A 295 20.02 2.61 7.91
C HIS A 295 21.07 1.82 8.69
N ASN A 296 20.95 1.87 10.02
CA ASN A 296 21.76 1.07 10.93
C ASN A 296 20.83 0.18 11.75
N SER A 297 21.17 -1.10 11.87
CA SER A 297 20.42 -2.08 12.65
C SER A 297 21.37 -2.98 13.42
N THR A 298 21.06 -3.20 14.68
CA THR A 298 21.71 -4.21 15.52
C THR A 298 20.92 -5.51 15.44
N TRP A 299 21.63 -6.62 15.56
CA TRP A 299 21.10 -7.96 15.41
C TRP A 299 21.60 -8.85 16.54
N THR A 300 20.70 -9.68 17.04
CA THR A 300 20.97 -10.66 18.08
C THR A 300 20.55 -12.04 17.61
N LYS A 301 21.31 -13.06 18.01
CA LYS A 301 20.99 -14.46 17.75
C LYS A 301 20.02 -14.95 18.81
N VAL A 302 18.79 -15.23 18.40
CA VAL A 302 17.76 -15.86 19.23
C VAL A 302 17.71 -17.33 18.82
N GLU A 303 18.03 -18.24 19.75
CA GLU A 303 18.24 -19.67 19.49
C GLU A 303 19.34 -19.91 18.44
N GLN A 304 18.97 -20.17 17.19
CA GLN A 304 19.90 -20.40 16.07
C GLN A 304 19.67 -19.44 14.89
N ARG A 305 18.88 -18.38 15.10
CA ARG A 305 18.48 -17.44 14.05
C ARG A 305 18.86 -16.01 14.43
N TRP A 306 19.36 -15.26 13.45
CA TRP A 306 19.63 -13.84 13.63
C TRP A 306 18.35 -13.03 13.43
N ILE A 307 18.03 -12.22 14.41
CA ILE A 307 16.87 -11.33 14.41
C ILE A 307 17.35 -9.93 14.76
N SER A 308 16.82 -8.91 14.09
CA SER A 308 17.14 -7.54 14.44
C SER A 308 16.62 -7.23 15.84
N ASP A 309 17.37 -6.48 16.64
CA ASP A 309 17.00 -6.20 18.04
C ASP A 309 15.61 -5.56 18.14
N SER A 310 15.26 -4.67 17.20
CA SER A 310 13.93 -4.06 17.14
C SER A 310 12.77 -5.05 16.97
N VAL A 311 13.02 -6.23 16.41
CA VAL A 311 12.03 -7.31 16.31
C VAL A 311 12.05 -8.15 17.57
N ALA A 312 13.24 -8.46 18.11
CA ALA A 312 13.38 -9.27 19.31
C ALA A 312 12.80 -8.58 20.56
N ASP A 313 13.12 -7.30 20.75
CA ASP A 313 12.72 -6.50 21.91
C ASP A 313 11.19 -6.29 21.97
N ASP A 314 10.57 -6.07 20.80
CA ASP A 314 9.13 -5.78 20.69
C ASP A 314 8.31 -6.99 20.21
N TRP A 315 8.88 -8.19 20.16
CA TRP A 315 8.24 -9.39 19.58
C TRP A 315 6.81 -9.61 20.12
N THR A 316 6.68 -9.68 21.45
CA THR A 316 5.39 -9.92 22.12
C THR A 316 4.37 -8.82 21.82
N ASN A 317 4.79 -7.56 21.86
CA ASN A 317 3.93 -6.41 21.58
C ASN A 317 3.45 -6.43 20.11
N ASN A 318 4.37 -6.72 19.19
CA ASN A 318 4.08 -6.83 17.76
C ASN A 318 3.13 -7.99 17.46
N LEU A 319 3.32 -9.14 18.09
CA LEU A 319 2.43 -10.29 17.95
C LEU A 319 1.02 -9.97 18.48
N GLN A 320 0.93 -9.36 19.66
CA GLN A 320 -0.36 -8.96 20.24
C GLN A 320 -1.08 -7.93 19.36
N ALA A 321 -0.37 -6.91 18.89
CA ALA A 321 -0.90 -5.90 18.00
C ALA A 321 -1.37 -6.52 16.67
N THR A 322 -0.62 -7.47 16.12
CA THR A 322 -0.98 -8.21 14.90
C THR A 322 -2.27 -9.00 15.12
N GLY A 323 -2.38 -9.72 16.25
CA GLY A 323 -3.61 -10.44 16.62
C GLY A 323 -4.82 -9.51 16.73
N GLN A 324 -4.68 -8.36 17.40
CA GLN A 324 -5.75 -7.37 17.52
C GLN A 324 -6.16 -6.76 16.18
N GLN A 325 -5.21 -6.49 15.28
CA GLN A 325 -5.51 -6.02 13.93
C GLN A 325 -6.28 -7.08 13.13
N PHE A 326 -5.89 -8.35 13.26
CA PHE A 326 -6.61 -9.47 12.64
C PHE A 326 -8.04 -9.57 13.20
N GLU A 327 -8.22 -9.55 14.51
CA GLU A 327 -9.56 -9.58 15.12
C GLU A 327 -10.42 -8.39 14.68
N SER A 328 -9.82 -7.19 14.62
CA SER A 328 -10.50 -5.97 14.17
C SER A 328 -10.94 -6.05 12.70
N PHE A 329 -10.14 -6.71 11.86
CA PHE A 329 -10.49 -6.96 10.46
C PHE A 329 -11.72 -7.86 10.30
N PHE A 330 -12.01 -8.69 11.30
CA PHE A 330 -13.23 -9.48 11.42
C PHE A 330 -14.19 -8.90 12.48
N GLY A 331 -14.05 -7.63 12.85
CA GLY A 331 -14.97 -6.95 13.77
C GLY A 331 -16.30 -6.57 13.11
N GLU A 332 -17.30 -6.22 13.90
CA GLU A 332 -18.63 -5.80 13.42
C GLU A 332 -18.57 -4.59 12.46
N GLU A 333 -17.78 -3.57 12.81
CA GLU A 333 -17.58 -2.41 11.93
C GLU A 333 -16.93 -2.81 10.60
N SER A 334 -15.94 -3.70 10.65
CA SER A 334 -15.27 -4.21 9.45
C SER A 334 -16.21 -5.04 8.59
N ASN A 335 -17.10 -5.85 9.20
CA ASN A 335 -18.12 -6.60 8.47
C ASN A 335 -19.11 -5.68 7.75
N ALA A 336 -19.57 -4.62 8.41
CA ALA A 336 -20.45 -3.64 7.80
C ALA A 336 -19.78 -2.97 6.59
N LYS A 337 -18.50 -2.61 6.73
CA LYS A 337 -17.68 -2.08 5.62
C LYS A 337 -17.49 -3.13 4.52
N ALA A 338 -17.22 -4.38 4.87
CA ALA A 338 -17.06 -5.47 3.93
C ALA A 338 -18.33 -5.70 3.10
N ALA A 339 -19.52 -5.63 3.71
CA ALA A 339 -20.79 -5.72 2.98
C ALA A 339 -21.00 -4.55 2.00
N GLN A 340 -20.64 -3.33 2.42
CA GLN A 340 -20.67 -2.15 1.54
C GLN A 340 -19.69 -2.31 0.36
N ILE A 341 -18.46 -2.74 0.64
CA ILE A 341 -17.43 -3.03 -0.37
C ILE A 341 -17.93 -4.14 -1.31
N GLY A 342 -18.58 -5.18 -0.79
CA GLY A 342 -19.15 -6.26 -1.60
C GLY A 342 -20.16 -5.75 -2.62
N THR A 343 -21.07 -4.87 -2.21
CA THR A 343 -22.05 -4.24 -3.12
C THR A 343 -21.35 -3.45 -4.24
N VAL A 344 -20.30 -2.72 -3.91
CA VAL A 344 -19.50 -1.96 -4.87
C VAL A 344 -18.78 -2.89 -5.85
N VAL A 345 -18.11 -3.91 -5.33
CA VAL A 345 -17.35 -4.89 -6.13
C VAL A 345 -18.28 -5.64 -7.08
N ASP A 346 -19.47 -6.03 -6.63
CA ASP A 346 -20.48 -6.66 -7.47
C ASP A 346 -20.94 -5.71 -8.60
N GLY A 347 -21.11 -4.42 -8.30
CA GLY A 347 -21.39 -3.39 -9.31
C GLY A 347 -20.27 -3.23 -10.34
N LEU A 348 -19.01 -3.24 -9.90
CA LEU A 348 -17.84 -3.16 -10.80
C LEU A 348 -17.72 -4.41 -11.68
N LEU A 349 -17.98 -5.61 -11.14
CA LEU A 349 -18.00 -6.85 -11.92
C LEU A 349 -19.14 -6.86 -12.94
N ALA A 350 -20.30 -6.31 -12.60
CA ALA A 350 -21.46 -6.24 -13.49
C ALA A 350 -21.31 -5.19 -14.60
N ALA A 351 -20.46 -4.18 -14.42
CA ALA A 351 -20.23 -3.13 -15.42
C ALA A 351 -19.69 -3.71 -16.74
N GLN A 352 -20.34 -3.37 -17.86
CA GLN A 352 -19.97 -3.88 -19.20
C GLN A 352 -19.17 -2.87 -20.01
N ASP A 353 -19.18 -1.61 -19.60
CA ASP A 353 -18.56 -0.49 -20.31
C ASP A 353 -17.97 0.54 -19.33
N GLN A 354 -17.21 1.51 -19.87
CA GLN A 354 -16.55 2.54 -19.07
C GLN A 354 -17.54 3.41 -18.29
N GLN A 355 -18.70 3.72 -18.88
CA GLN A 355 -19.69 4.61 -18.26
C GLN A 355 -20.33 3.97 -17.03
N SER A 356 -20.73 2.70 -17.13
CA SER A 356 -21.28 1.93 -16.00
C SER A 356 -20.23 1.68 -14.93
N PHE A 357 -18.97 1.45 -15.32
CA PHE A 357 -17.86 1.30 -14.39
C PHE A 357 -17.58 2.58 -13.60
N ASP A 358 -17.44 3.72 -14.29
CA ASP A 358 -17.16 5.02 -13.69
C ASP A 358 -18.32 5.48 -12.79
N ALA A 359 -19.57 5.14 -13.11
CA ALA A 359 -20.72 5.45 -12.27
C ALA A 359 -20.62 4.77 -10.88
N VAL A 360 -20.17 3.51 -10.83
CA VAL A 360 -19.95 2.79 -9.57
C VAL A 360 -18.80 3.42 -8.79
N ILE A 361 -17.67 3.72 -9.44
CA ILE A 361 -16.54 4.40 -8.79
C ILE A 361 -16.94 5.78 -8.25
N PHE A 362 -17.73 6.55 -9.00
CA PHE A 362 -18.21 7.86 -8.56
C PHE A 362 -19.06 7.77 -7.30
N GLN A 363 -19.94 6.77 -7.21
CA GLN A 363 -20.73 6.52 -6.01
C GLN A 363 -19.85 6.20 -4.80
N VAL A 364 -18.78 5.41 -4.98
CA VAL A 364 -17.78 5.12 -3.93
C VAL A 364 -17.08 6.39 -3.48
N VAL A 365 -16.61 7.22 -4.41
CA VAL A 365 -15.91 8.48 -4.12
C VAL A 365 -16.81 9.44 -3.34
N LEU A 366 -18.10 9.52 -3.67
CA LEU A 366 -19.06 10.33 -2.93
C LEU A 366 -19.26 9.83 -1.49
N GLN A 367 -19.30 8.50 -1.29
CA GLN A 367 -19.45 7.89 0.02
C GLN A 367 -18.17 7.95 0.87
N MET A 368 -16.99 7.82 0.25
CA MET A 368 -15.68 7.82 0.92
C MET A 368 -15.00 9.19 0.99
N GLY A 369 -15.57 10.22 0.36
CA GLY A 369 -15.06 11.59 0.35
C GLY A 369 -14.72 12.19 1.73
N PRO A 370 -15.42 11.84 2.82
CA PRO A 370 -15.02 12.24 4.18
C PRO A 370 -13.78 11.52 4.71
N MET A 371 -13.59 10.23 4.42
CA MET A 371 -12.46 9.41 4.90
C MET A 371 -11.16 9.63 4.10
N LEU A 372 -11.24 9.84 2.78
CA LEU A 372 -10.05 10.08 1.93
C LEU A 372 -9.28 11.36 2.33
N LYS A 373 -9.95 12.33 2.96
CA LYS A 373 -9.30 13.53 3.54
C LYS A 373 -8.40 13.22 4.74
N GLN A 374 -8.71 12.17 5.51
CA GLN A 374 -7.92 11.78 6.68
C GLN A 374 -6.57 11.17 6.28
N PHE A 375 -6.47 10.62 5.07
CA PHE A 375 -5.26 10.02 4.50
C PHE A 375 -4.50 10.93 3.53
N GLY A 376 -4.86 12.21 3.41
CA GLY A 376 -4.15 13.18 2.55
C GLY A 376 -4.26 12.93 1.04
N VAL A 377 -5.08 11.98 0.59
CA VAL A 377 -5.29 11.69 -0.84
C VAL A 377 -6.47 12.54 -1.32
N ALA A 378 -6.17 13.65 -2.00
CA ALA A 378 -7.21 14.42 -2.69
C ALA A 378 -7.80 13.58 -3.83
N PRO A 379 -9.14 13.48 -3.98
CA PRO A 379 -9.74 12.76 -5.10
C PRO A 379 -9.26 13.37 -6.42
N GLY A 380 -8.63 12.53 -7.26
CA GLY A 380 -8.21 12.90 -8.61
C GLY A 380 -9.42 13.34 -9.41
N MET A 381 -9.38 14.57 -9.92
CA MET A 381 -10.47 15.15 -10.71
C MET A 381 -10.70 14.32 -11.98
N PRO A 382 -11.94 13.96 -12.32
CA PRO A 382 -12.26 13.48 -13.65
C PRO A 382 -12.04 14.61 -14.66
N GLY A 383 -10.99 14.47 -15.48
CA GLY A 383 -10.84 15.26 -16.70
C GLY A 383 -11.78 14.70 -17.76
N GLY A 384 -12.85 15.44 -18.05
CA GLY A 384 -13.70 15.20 -19.22
C GLY A 384 -13.23 16.05 -20.39
N LEU A 385 -13.15 15.42 -21.58
CA LEU A 385 -13.49 16.08 -22.84
C LEU A 385 -15.02 16.22 -22.91
#